data_AF-A0A538MNP7-F1
#
_entry.id   AF-A0A538MNP7-F1
#
_cell.length_a   1.000
_cell.length_b   1.000
_cell.length_c   1.000
_cell.angle_alpha   90.00
_cell.angle_beta   90.00
_cell.angle_gamma   90.00
#
_symmetry.space_group_name_H-M   'P 1'
#
loop_
_entity.id
_entity.type
_entity.pdbx_description
1 polymer ?
#
loop_
_entity_poly.entity_id
_entity_poly.type
_entity_poly.pdbx_seq_one_letter_code
_entity_poly.pdbx_strand_id
1 'polypeptide(L)'
;MRSLAFVLLALLTVLTVLLHRGASAAAKPGDLRLSAIASELARRQVTIRCEGLSGALTGVRGESGRTEFIGGKPVSVSYLQEGICQTLHAYTRALKAGPSCLLPCEHPLEIAWSVNTIAHESYHLADVRNEAQTQCYALQAIDFVARRLGASPDQARALASFSFDQLPRRMPPEYSSPECHDGGAYDLRPNGAVWP
;
A
#
# COMPACT_ATOMS: atom_id res chain seq x y z
N MET A 1 -39.44 36.52 15.29
CA MET A 1 -38.59 36.68 14.07
C MET A 1 -37.11 36.83 14.39
N ARG A 2 -36.69 37.77 15.25
CA ARG A 2 -35.24 38.00 15.57
C ARG A 2 -34.55 36.76 16.17
N SER A 3 -35.20 36.06 17.09
CA SER A 3 -34.63 34.85 17.74
C SER A 3 -34.43 33.67 16.77
N LEU A 4 -35.28 33.52 15.77
CA LEU A 4 -35.17 32.45 14.77
C LEU A 4 -33.95 32.66 13.87
N ALA A 5 -33.67 33.92 13.51
CA ALA A 5 -32.51 34.29 12.70
C ALA A 5 -31.19 34.01 13.44
N PHE A 6 -31.11 34.26 14.74
CA PHE A 6 -29.93 33.95 15.55
C PHE A 6 -29.68 32.43 15.66
N VAL A 7 -30.73 31.63 15.82
CA VAL A 7 -30.62 30.17 15.87
C VAL A 7 -30.16 29.62 14.52
N LEU A 8 -30.72 30.11 13.40
CA LEU A 8 -30.29 29.70 12.07
C LEU A 8 -28.83 30.07 11.80
N LEU A 9 -28.41 31.28 12.19
CA LEU A 9 -27.03 31.73 12.03
C LEU A 9 -26.07 30.86 12.85
N ALA A 10 -26.44 30.50 14.08
CA ALA A 10 -25.66 29.62 14.94
C ALA A 10 -25.56 28.19 14.37
N LEU A 11 -26.64 27.66 13.79
CA LEU A 11 -26.62 26.35 13.14
C LEU A 11 -25.77 26.36 11.86
N LEU A 12 -25.85 27.43 11.06
CA LEU A 12 -25.03 27.63 9.87
C LEU A 12 -23.55 27.78 10.22
N THR A 13 -23.20 28.48 11.31
CA THR A 13 -21.81 28.58 11.77
C THR A 13 -21.31 27.26 12.34
N VAL A 14 -22.11 26.54 13.11
CA VAL A 14 -21.74 25.19 13.59
C VAL A 14 -21.56 24.23 12.42
N LEU A 15 -22.46 24.24 11.44
CA LEU A 15 -22.36 23.39 10.25
C LEU A 15 -21.15 23.76 9.39
N THR A 16 -20.88 25.05 9.16
CA THR A 16 -19.68 25.48 8.42
C THR A 16 -18.40 25.18 9.18
N VAL A 17 -18.36 25.29 10.50
CA VAL A 17 -17.23 24.87 11.35
C VAL A 17 -17.05 23.35 11.32
N LEU A 18 -18.12 22.56 11.35
CA LEU A 18 -18.05 21.10 11.24
C LEU A 18 -17.58 20.68 9.84
N LEU A 19 -18.09 21.30 8.78
CA LEU A 19 -17.65 21.07 7.40
C LEU A 19 -16.20 21.53 7.18
N HIS A 20 -15.79 22.67 7.73
CA HIS A 20 -14.39 23.12 7.70
C HIS A 20 -13.49 22.23 8.55
N ARG A 21 -13.95 21.68 9.69
CA ARG A 21 -13.17 20.73 10.48
C ARG A 21 -13.08 19.35 9.81
N GLY A 22 -14.09 18.96 9.03
CA GLY A 22 -14.06 17.77 8.19
C GLY A 22 -13.15 17.93 6.97
N ALA A 23 -13.16 19.10 6.33
CA ALA A 23 -12.32 19.42 5.18
C ALA A 23 -10.88 19.80 5.55
N SER A 24 -10.69 20.43 6.72
CA SER A 24 -9.40 20.78 7.33
C SER A 24 -8.99 19.79 8.42
N ALA A 25 -9.55 18.58 8.42
CA ALA A 25 -8.84 17.43 8.97
C ALA A 25 -7.57 17.34 8.14
N ALA A 26 -6.51 18.00 8.61
CA ALA A 26 -5.22 18.11 7.95
C ALA A 26 -4.90 16.72 7.36
N ALA A 27 -4.63 16.66 6.06
CA ALA A 27 -4.29 15.42 5.38
C ALA A 27 -3.38 14.63 6.32
N LYS A 28 -3.80 13.41 6.71
CA LYS A 28 -3.10 12.63 7.74
C LYS A 28 -1.59 12.68 7.43
N PRO A 29 -0.73 12.92 8.43
CA PRO A 29 0.71 12.85 8.23
C PRO A 29 1.07 11.55 7.51
N GLY A 30 2.06 11.59 6.63
CA GLY A 30 2.56 10.38 5.98
C GLY A 30 2.96 9.34 7.02
N ASP A 31 2.73 8.07 6.71
CA ASP A 31 3.19 6.98 7.54
C ASP A 31 4.72 6.89 7.43
N LEU A 32 5.43 7.24 8.49
CA LEU A 32 6.90 7.31 8.47
C LEU A 32 7.55 5.96 8.13
N ARG A 33 7.02 4.85 8.65
CA ARG A 33 7.64 3.54 8.43
C ARG A 33 7.38 3.07 7.01
N LEU A 34 6.13 3.16 6.55
CA LEU A 34 5.76 2.76 5.20
C LEU A 34 6.42 3.66 4.15
N SER A 35 6.54 4.97 4.43
CA SER A 35 7.25 5.92 3.58
C SER A 35 8.75 5.59 3.46
N ALA A 36 9.39 5.15 4.54
CA ALA A 36 10.78 4.73 4.50
C ALA A 36 10.97 3.49 3.61
N ILE A 37 10.11 2.47 3.77
CA ILE A 37 10.13 1.26 2.94
C ILE A 37 9.94 1.61 1.47
N ALA A 38 8.93 2.43 1.17
CA ALA A 38 8.63 2.86 -0.19
C ALA A 38 9.77 3.68 -0.79
N SER A 39 10.42 4.54 0.00
CA SER A 39 11.56 5.35 -0.46
C SER A 39 12.78 4.50 -0.81
N GLU A 40 13.00 3.39 -0.10
CA GLU A 40 14.07 2.44 -0.43
C GLU A 40 13.81 1.75 -1.77
N LEU A 41 12.58 1.25 -1.99
CA LEU A 41 12.20 0.62 -3.27
C LEU A 41 12.20 1.63 -4.43
N ALA A 42 11.65 2.83 -4.22
CA ALA A 42 11.57 3.88 -5.22
C ALA A 42 12.93 4.58 -5.49
N ARG A 43 13.93 4.32 -4.64
CA ARG A 43 15.26 4.97 -4.65
C ARG A 43 15.20 6.50 -4.69
N ARG A 44 14.16 7.07 -4.09
CA ARG A 44 13.94 8.51 -3.92
C ARG A 44 12.99 8.75 -2.74
N GLN A 45 13.02 9.95 -2.19
CA GLN A 45 12.14 10.31 -1.08
C GLN A 45 10.68 10.39 -1.54
N VAL A 46 9.83 9.57 -0.93
CA VAL A 46 8.40 9.49 -1.19
C VAL A 46 7.60 9.35 0.10
N THR A 47 6.31 9.63 0.02
CA THR A 47 5.40 9.54 1.16
C THR A 47 4.31 8.53 0.87
N ILE A 48 4.11 7.60 1.80
CA ILE A 48 2.91 6.75 1.85
C ILE A 48 1.91 7.41 2.79
N ARG A 49 0.67 7.54 2.33
CA ARG A 49 -0.45 8.03 3.13
C ARG A 49 -1.54 6.96 3.21
N CYS A 50 -2.10 6.78 4.40
CA CYS A 50 -3.27 5.95 4.59
C CYS A 50 -4.51 6.82 4.39
N GLU A 51 -5.38 6.42 3.47
CA GLU A 51 -6.65 7.09 3.26
C GLU A 51 -7.47 7.08 4.56
N GLY A 52 -8.15 8.17 4.89
CA GLY A 52 -9.05 8.20 6.05
C GLY A 52 -10.39 7.49 5.76
N LEU A 53 -11.32 7.54 6.72
CA LEU A 53 -12.67 6.99 6.59
C LEU A 53 -13.42 7.48 5.32
N SER A 54 -13.05 8.66 4.81
CA SER A 54 -13.58 9.28 3.59
C SER A 54 -13.04 8.70 2.28
N GLY A 55 -11.81 8.14 2.25
CA GLY A 55 -11.26 7.48 1.05
C GLY A 55 -11.85 6.08 0.83
N ALA A 56 -12.25 5.41 1.91
CA ALA A 56 -12.97 4.14 1.87
C ALA A 56 -14.31 4.21 1.11
N LEU A 57 -14.93 5.40 1.00
CA LEU A 57 -16.21 5.62 0.33
C LEU A 57 -16.07 6.03 -1.15
N THR A 58 -14.87 6.37 -1.62
CA THR A 58 -14.61 6.82 -3.00
C THR A 58 -13.97 5.76 -3.88
N GLY A 59 -13.70 4.57 -3.35
CA GLY A 59 -13.17 3.41 -4.09
C GLY A 59 -14.21 2.80 -5.05
N VAL A 60 -14.71 3.58 -6.02
CA VAL A 60 -15.66 3.13 -7.06
C VAL A 60 -15.01 2.07 -8.01
N ARG A 61 -13.71 1.78 -7.85
CA ARG A 61 -12.96 0.73 -8.57
C ARG A 61 -12.26 -0.33 -7.71
N GLY A 62 -12.35 -0.28 -6.37
CA GLY A 62 -11.75 -1.32 -5.51
C GLY A 62 -10.20 -1.37 -5.48
N GLU A 63 -9.50 -0.33 -5.93
CA GLU A 63 -8.02 -0.26 -5.96
C GLU A 63 -7.44 -0.15 -4.54
N SER A 64 -6.59 -1.12 -4.13
CA SER A 64 -6.00 -1.17 -2.76
C SER A 64 -4.99 -0.06 -2.46
N GLY A 65 -4.46 0.59 -3.50
CA GLY A 65 -3.56 1.73 -3.45
C GLY A 65 -3.63 2.53 -4.74
N ARG A 66 -3.05 3.74 -4.74
CA ARG A 66 -3.04 4.65 -5.89
C ARG A 66 -1.85 5.61 -5.87
N THR A 67 -1.14 5.66 -6.99
CA THR A 67 -0.09 6.63 -7.28
C THR A 67 -0.44 7.46 -8.51
N GLU A 68 -0.46 8.79 -8.38
CA GLU A 68 -0.76 9.68 -9.50
C GLU A 68 0.47 9.98 -10.36
N PHE A 69 0.25 10.14 -11.67
CA PHE A 69 1.27 10.57 -12.62
C PHE A 69 0.87 11.92 -13.25
N ILE A 70 1.72 12.94 -13.11
CA ILE A 70 1.51 14.28 -13.69
C ILE A 70 2.59 14.52 -14.74
N GLY A 71 2.17 14.82 -15.98
CA GLY A 71 3.12 15.01 -17.09
C GLY A 71 3.96 13.75 -17.38
N GLY A 72 3.41 12.57 -17.12
CA GLY A 72 4.08 11.28 -17.32
C GLY A 72 5.04 10.86 -16.21
N LYS A 73 5.20 11.65 -15.13
CA LYS A 73 6.06 11.32 -13.98
C LYS A 73 5.24 11.08 -12.72
N PRO A 74 5.63 10.16 -11.83
CA PRO A 74 4.92 9.94 -10.58
C PRO A 74 5.08 11.15 -9.66
N VAL A 75 4.01 11.54 -8.97
CA VAL A 75 4.12 12.44 -7.82
C VAL A 75 4.91 11.77 -6.70
N SER A 76 5.29 12.49 -5.64
CA SER A 76 6.07 11.92 -4.52
C SER A 76 5.21 11.31 -3.41
N VAL A 77 3.92 11.08 -3.67
CA VAL A 77 2.96 10.58 -2.69
C VAL A 77 2.13 9.45 -3.30
N SER A 78 1.99 8.35 -2.57
CA SER A 78 1.00 7.31 -2.87
C SER A 78 0.03 7.15 -1.71
N TYR A 79 -1.19 6.78 -2.03
CA TYR A 79 -2.27 6.55 -1.08
C TYR A 79 -2.58 5.07 -1.01
N LEU A 80 -2.65 4.51 0.20
CA LEU A 80 -3.13 3.15 0.45
C LEU A 80 -4.50 3.22 1.12
N GLN A 81 -5.38 2.29 0.80
CA GLN A 81 -6.63 2.14 1.54
C GLN A 81 -6.35 1.97 3.05
N GLU A 82 -7.22 2.53 3.89
CA GLU A 82 -7.09 2.45 5.35
C GLU A 82 -6.92 1.00 5.83
N GLY A 83 -7.68 0.05 5.27
CA GLY A 83 -7.59 -1.38 5.62
C GLY A 83 -6.20 -1.97 5.37
N ILE A 84 -5.56 -1.64 4.23
CA ILE A 84 -4.20 -2.09 3.92
C ILE A 84 -3.21 -1.58 4.97
N CYS A 85 -3.29 -0.30 5.32
CA CYS A 85 -2.43 0.26 6.37
C CYS A 85 -2.66 -0.41 7.73
N GLN A 86 -3.92 -0.63 8.10
CA GLN A 86 -4.27 -1.30 9.36
C GLN A 86 -3.68 -2.71 9.42
N THR A 87 -3.77 -3.47 8.33
CA THR A 87 -3.20 -4.82 8.22
C THR A 87 -1.67 -4.80 8.29
N LEU A 88 -0.99 -3.87 7.59
CA LEU A 88 0.47 -3.71 7.68
C LEU A 88 0.95 -3.36 9.10
N HIS A 89 0.20 -2.50 9.79
CA HIS A 89 0.47 -2.15 11.18
C HIS A 89 0.20 -3.30 12.15
N ALA A 90 -0.89 -4.05 11.96
CA ALA A 90 -1.21 -5.22 12.76
C ALA A 90 -0.15 -6.30 12.59
N TYR A 91 0.26 -6.58 11.36
CA TYR A 91 1.33 -7.52 11.05
C TYR A 91 2.65 -7.09 11.72
N THR A 92 3.01 -5.82 11.62
CA THR A 92 4.16 -5.25 12.33
C THR A 92 4.11 -5.50 13.85
N ARG A 93 2.94 -5.31 14.49
CA ARG A 93 2.79 -5.53 15.93
C ARG A 93 2.91 -7.02 16.28
N ALA A 94 2.31 -7.89 15.47
CA ALA A 94 2.39 -9.33 15.65
C ALA A 94 3.85 -9.84 15.55
N LEU A 95 4.62 -9.36 14.57
CA LEU A 95 6.04 -9.70 14.43
C LEU A 95 6.87 -9.31 15.67
N LYS A 96 6.57 -8.17 16.30
CA LYS A 96 7.26 -7.71 17.52
C LYS A 96 6.91 -8.54 18.76
N ALA A 97 5.71 -9.14 18.81
CA ALA A 97 5.29 -9.98 19.93
C ALA A 97 6.00 -11.35 19.97
N GLY A 98 6.75 -11.70 18.92
CA GLY A 98 7.49 -12.95 18.78
C GLY A 98 6.71 -14.01 17.97
N PRO A 99 7.39 -14.84 17.16
CA PRO A 99 6.70 -15.78 16.28
C PRO A 99 6.45 -17.16 16.91
N SER A 100 5.31 -17.77 16.55
CA SER A 100 5.15 -19.23 16.54
C SER A 100 4.99 -19.81 15.12
N CYS A 101 4.71 -18.99 14.09
CA CYS A 101 4.41 -19.44 12.73
C CYS A 101 5.40 -18.89 11.68
N LEU A 102 5.66 -19.71 10.65
CA LEU A 102 6.49 -19.35 9.50
C LEU A 102 5.78 -18.37 8.54
N LEU A 103 4.50 -18.63 8.24
CA LEU A 103 3.59 -17.65 7.62
C LEU A 103 2.80 -16.93 8.71
N PRO A 104 2.17 -15.77 8.42
CA PRO A 104 1.24 -15.17 9.36
C PRO A 104 0.19 -16.19 9.82
N CYS A 105 0.07 -16.39 11.14
CA CYS A 105 -0.80 -17.42 11.71
C CYS A 105 -2.27 -17.19 11.34
N GLU A 106 -2.68 -15.93 11.23
CA GLU A 106 -4.02 -15.51 10.86
C GLU A 106 -3.97 -14.67 9.60
N HIS A 107 -4.94 -14.87 8.71
CA HIS A 107 -5.14 -14.09 7.49
C HIS A 107 -3.89 -13.92 6.60
N PRO A 108 -3.13 -14.99 6.27
CA PRO A 108 -1.90 -14.87 5.49
C PRO A 108 -2.13 -14.26 4.10
N LEU A 109 -3.29 -14.49 3.48
CA LEU A 109 -3.64 -13.89 2.19
C LEU A 109 -3.85 -12.38 2.27
N GLU A 110 -4.48 -11.89 3.34
CA GLU A 110 -4.71 -10.45 3.53
C GLU A 110 -3.39 -9.70 3.79
N ILE A 111 -2.51 -10.31 4.58
CA ILE A 111 -1.17 -9.79 4.84
C ILE A 111 -0.32 -9.83 3.56
N ALA A 112 -0.34 -10.94 2.81
CA ALA A 112 0.31 -11.05 1.51
C ALA A 112 -0.16 -9.94 0.54
N TRP A 113 -1.48 -9.74 0.44
CA TRP A 113 -2.06 -8.69 -0.38
C TRP A 113 -1.59 -7.30 0.06
N SER A 114 -1.62 -7.00 1.36
CA SER A 114 -1.23 -5.70 1.90
C SER A 114 0.25 -5.38 1.71
N VAL A 115 1.11 -6.39 1.90
CA VAL A 115 2.56 -6.29 1.66
C VAL A 115 2.85 -6.08 0.17
N ASN A 116 2.13 -6.80 -0.70
CA ASN A 116 2.21 -6.59 -2.13
C ASN A 116 1.75 -5.19 -2.55
N THR A 117 0.65 -4.67 -1.98
CA THR A 117 0.11 -3.34 -2.34
C THR A 117 1.14 -2.24 -2.08
N ILE A 118 1.78 -2.21 -0.91
CA ILE A 118 2.81 -1.19 -0.67
C ILE A 118 4.02 -1.36 -1.61
N ALA A 119 4.43 -2.60 -1.92
CA ALA A 119 5.50 -2.84 -2.88
C ALA A 119 5.14 -2.32 -4.29
N HIS A 120 3.92 -2.63 -4.74
CA HIS A 120 3.35 -2.22 -6.02
C HIS A 120 3.35 -0.70 -6.17
N GLU A 121 2.75 0.01 -5.21
CA GLU A 121 2.73 1.47 -5.23
C GLU A 121 4.13 2.08 -5.14
N SER A 122 5.07 1.42 -4.48
CA SER A 122 6.46 1.87 -4.42
C SER A 122 7.14 1.80 -5.79
N TYR A 123 6.82 0.81 -6.62
CA TYR A 123 7.35 0.73 -7.99
C TYR A 123 6.69 1.74 -8.94
N HIS A 124 5.40 2.05 -8.76
CA HIS A 124 4.82 3.22 -9.43
C HIS A 124 5.52 4.51 -9.06
N LEU A 125 5.80 4.72 -7.78
CA LEU A 125 6.60 5.85 -7.30
C LEU A 125 8.04 5.86 -7.86
N ALA A 126 8.55 4.70 -8.28
CA ALA A 126 9.83 4.49 -8.97
C ALA A 126 9.75 4.71 -10.50
N ASP A 127 8.63 5.24 -11.00
CA ASP A 127 8.36 5.51 -12.43
C ASP A 127 8.11 4.25 -13.29
N VAL A 128 7.73 3.12 -12.66
CA VAL A 128 7.25 1.94 -13.39
C VAL A 128 5.75 2.09 -13.63
N ARG A 129 5.34 2.27 -14.89
CA ARG A 129 3.95 2.61 -15.25
C ARG A 129 3.11 1.42 -15.71
N ASN A 130 3.74 0.37 -16.20
CA ASN A 130 3.03 -0.80 -16.71
C ASN A 130 2.58 -1.66 -15.52
N GLU A 131 1.27 -1.85 -15.36
CA GLU A 131 0.67 -2.60 -14.24
C GLU A 131 1.28 -4.00 -14.07
N ALA A 132 1.43 -4.76 -15.16
CA ALA A 132 1.98 -6.11 -15.11
C ALA A 132 3.47 -6.12 -14.70
N GLN A 133 4.26 -5.15 -15.18
CA GLN A 133 5.65 -4.99 -14.77
C GLN A 133 5.76 -4.58 -13.30
N THR A 134 5.00 -3.56 -12.89
CA THR A 134 4.93 -3.08 -11.50
C THR A 134 4.54 -4.22 -10.57
N GLN A 135 3.52 -5.01 -10.94
CA GLN A 135 3.06 -6.14 -10.16
C GLN A 135 4.11 -7.26 -10.08
N CYS A 136 4.80 -7.55 -11.19
CA CYS A 136 5.87 -8.54 -11.15
C CYS A 136 7.00 -8.14 -10.19
N TYR A 137 7.43 -6.88 -10.27
CA TYR A 137 8.44 -6.33 -9.37
C TYR A 137 7.95 -6.31 -7.91
N ALA A 138 6.67 -6.01 -7.69
CA ALA A 138 6.07 -6.03 -6.36
C ALA A 138 6.14 -7.42 -5.71
N LEU A 139 5.82 -8.49 -6.46
CA LEU A 139 5.90 -9.87 -5.96
C LEU A 139 7.33 -10.26 -5.54
N GLN A 140 8.32 -9.87 -6.34
CA GLN A 140 9.74 -10.09 -6.06
C GLN A 140 10.24 -9.27 -4.85
N ALA A 141 9.60 -8.14 -4.56
CA ALA A 141 9.97 -7.29 -3.43
C ALA A 141 9.30 -7.69 -2.09
N ILE A 142 8.46 -8.72 -2.04
CA ILE A 142 7.73 -9.10 -0.82
C ILE A 142 8.66 -9.51 0.32
N ASP A 143 9.73 -10.27 0.05
CA ASP A 143 10.75 -10.61 1.06
C ASP A 143 11.35 -9.34 1.67
N PHE A 144 11.74 -8.40 0.82
CA PHE A 144 12.31 -7.13 1.24
C PHE A 144 11.34 -6.35 2.14
N VAL A 145 10.10 -6.15 1.69
CA VAL A 145 9.10 -5.40 2.45
C VAL A 145 8.80 -6.08 3.79
N ALA A 146 8.60 -7.40 3.79
CA ALA A 146 8.33 -8.16 5.01
C ALA A 146 9.47 -8.02 6.04
N ARG A 147 10.73 -8.09 5.61
CA ARG A 147 11.89 -7.88 6.49
C ARG A 147 11.93 -6.47 7.06
N ARG A 148 11.61 -5.45 6.25
CA ARG A 148 11.54 -4.06 6.74
C ARG A 148 10.39 -3.82 7.71
N LEU A 149 9.32 -4.62 7.63
CA LEU A 149 8.24 -4.64 8.62
C LEU A 149 8.62 -5.41 9.91
N GLY A 150 9.66 -6.23 9.86
CA GLY A 150 10.28 -6.89 11.01
C GLY A 150 10.25 -8.41 10.97
N ALA A 151 9.88 -9.03 9.83
CA ALA A 151 9.88 -10.47 9.67
C ALA A 151 11.32 -11.02 9.68
N SER A 152 11.48 -12.24 10.20
CA SER A 152 12.74 -12.96 10.04
C SER A 152 12.98 -13.30 8.56
N PRO A 153 14.22 -13.62 8.15
CA PRO A 153 14.51 -14.04 6.78
C PRO A 153 13.67 -15.24 6.32
N ASP A 154 13.39 -16.21 7.21
CA ASP A 154 12.57 -17.37 6.85
C ASP A 154 11.10 -17.02 6.66
N GLN A 155 10.55 -16.16 7.53
CA GLN A 155 9.16 -15.70 7.42
C GLN A 155 8.94 -14.86 6.16
N ALA A 156 9.89 -13.98 5.86
CA ALA A 156 9.84 -13.12 4.69
C ALA A 156 9.88 -13.93 3.38
N ARG A 157 10.81 -14.91 3.29
CA ARG A 157 10.86 -15.84 2.15
C ARG A 157 9.58 -16.65 2.01
N ALA A 158 9.07 -17.20 3.11
CA ALA A 158 7.84 -17.97 3.09
C ALA A 158 6.65 -17.13 2.60
N LEU A 159 6.54 -15.88 3.07
CA LEU A 159 5.49 -14.95 2.62
C LEU A 159 5.67 -14.58 1.15
N ALA A 160 6.89 -14.40 0.66
CA ALA A 160 7.17 -14.13 -0.75
C ALA A 160 6.73 -15.29 -1.65
N SER A 161 7.14 -16.53 -1.35
CA SER A 161 6.71 -17.72 -2.10
C SER A 161 5.19 -17.90 -2.06
N PHE A 162 4.58 -17.78 -0.88
CA PHE A 162 3.13 -17.86 -0.72
C PHE A 162 2.41 -16.80 -1.57
N SER A 163 2.92 -15.57 -1.57
CA SER A 163 2.29 -14.47 -2.31
C SER A 163 2.39 -14.67 -3.83
N PHE A 164 3.56 -15.11 -4.32
CA PHE A 164 3.76 -15.42 -5.74
C PHE A 164 2.82 -16.52 -6.22
N ASP A 165 2.58 -17.54 -5.39
CA ASP A 165 1.66 -18.63 -5.72
C ASP A 165 0.19 -18.22 -5.63
N GLN A 166 -0.18 -17.30 -4.75
CA GLN A 166 -1.58 -17.02 -4.42
C GLN A 166 -2.15 -15.78 -5.11
N LEU A 167 -1.37 -14.71 -5.23
CA LEU A 167 -1.89 -13.42 -5.67
C LEU A 167 -2.24 -13.36 -7.17
N PRO A 168 -1.41 -13.87 -8.11
CA PRO A 168 -1.67 -13.71 -9.54
C PRO A 168 -3.05 -14.20 -10.01
N ARG A 169 -3.53 -15.33 -9.46
CA ARG A 169 -4.86 -15.89 -9.81
C ARG A 169 -6.05 -15.06 -9.31
N ARG A 170 -5.80 -14.07 -8.45
CA ARG A 170 -6.82 -13.22 -7.81
C ARG A 170 -6.79 -11.79 -8.33
N MET A 171 -5.84 -11.47 -9.22
CA MET A 171 -5.67 -10.14 -9.77
C MET A 171 -6.34 -10.04 -11.15
N PRO A 172 -6.74 -8.82 -11.56
CA PRO A 172 -7.21 -8.59 -12.92
C PRO A 172 -6.13 -8.95 -13.97
N PRO A 173 -6.53 -9.33 -15.21
CA PRO A 173 -5.58 -9.76 -16.25
C PRO A 173 -4.47 -8.75 -16.57
N GLU A 174 -4.73 -7.46 -16.45
CA GLU A 174 -3.77 -6.37 -16.71
C GLU A 174 -2.57 -6.36 -15.74
N TYR A 175 -2.66 -7.07 -14.62
CA TYR A 175 -1.58 -7.24 -13.63
C TYR A 175 -0.68 -8.45 -13.95
N SER A 176 -0.98 -9.21 -15.00
CA SER A 176 -0.23 -10.41 -15.38
C SER A 176 0.56 -10.21 -16.67
N SER A 177 1.76 -10.76 -16.72
CA SER A 177 2.59 -10.79 -17.93
C SER A 177 3.33 -12.12 -18.02
N PRO A 178 3.47 -12.72 -19.22
CA PRO A 178 4.32 -13.89 -19.43
C PRO A 178 5.79 -13.59 -19.15
N GLU A 179 6.21 -12.33 -19.07
CA GLU A 179 7.60 -11.95 -18.73
C GLU A 179 7.91 -12.05 -17.23
N CYS A 180 6.89 -12.35 -16.39
CA CYS A 180 7.03 -12.46 -14.94
C CYS A 180 7.38 -13.87 -14.47
N HIS A 181 8.62 -14.28 -14.71
CA HIS A 181 9.18 -15.53 -14.19
C HIS A 181 10.69 -15.38 -14.01
N ASP A 182 11.31 -16.37 -13.34
CA ASP A 182 12.76 -16.49 -13.19
C ASP A 182 13.47 -16.46 -14.55
N GLY A 183 14.39 -15.52 -14.74
CA GLY A 183 15.08 -15.25 -16.01
C GLY A 183 14.26 -14.54 -17.10
N GLY A 184 13.00 -14.16 -16.82
CA GLY A 184 12.15 -13.40 -17.73
C GLY A 184 12.52 -11.93 -17.84
N ALA A 185 11.92 -11.19 -18.78
CA ALA A 185 12.25 -9.78 -18.97
C ALA A 185 11.88 -8.88 -17.77
N TYR A 186 10.98 -9.33 -16.89
CA TYR A 186 10.62 -8.65 -15.64
C TYR A 186 11.30 -9.23 -14.40
N ASP A 187 12.31 -10.09 -14.56
CA ASP A 187 13.15 -10.51 -13.44
C ASP A 187 14.07 -9.37 -13.00
N LEU A 188 13.98 -8.96 -11.73
CA LEU A 188 14.85 -7.95 -11.14
C LEU A 188 16.27 -8.49 -10.88
N ARG A 189 16.46 -9.81 -10.88
CA ARG A 189 17.71 -10.52 -10.57
C ARG A 189 17.96 -11.68 -11.54
N PRO A 190 18.07 -11.44 -12.87
CA PRO A 190 18.15 -12.50 -13.88
C PRO A 190 19.43 -13.35 -13.82
N ASN A 191 20.43 -12.94 -13.04
CA ASN A 191 21.67 -13.70 -12.81
C ASN A 191 21.73 -14.31 -11.39
N GLY A 192 20.64 -14.20 -10.62
CA GLY A 192 20.52 -14.72 -9.26
C GLY A 192 19.86 -16.10 -9.24
N ALA A 193 20.05 -16.84 -8.14
CA ALA A 193 19.41 -18.14 -7.93
C ALA A 193 18.15 -18.04 -7.03
N VAL A 194 17.66 -16.82 -6.79
CA VAL A 194 16.57 -16.56 -5.84
C VAL A 194 15.42 -15.88 -6.57
N TRP A 195 14.30 -16.57 -6.59
CA TRP A 195 13.01 -16.13 -7.12
C TRP A 195 11.89 -16.48 -6.12
N PRO A 196 10.81 -15.68 -6.04
CA PRO A 196 10.68 -14.33 -6.57
C PRO A 196 11.68 -13.36 -5.90
#